data_AF-A0A2V7X2N8-F1
#
_entry.id   AF-A0A2V7X2N8-F1
#
_cell.length_a   1.000
_cell.length_b   1.000
_cell.length_c   1.000
_cell.angle_alpha   90.00
_cell.angle_beta   90.00
_cell.angle_gamma   90.00
#
_symmetry.space_group_name_H-M   'P 1'
#
loop_
_entity.id
_entity.type
_entity.pdbx_description
1 polymer ?
#
loop_
_entity_poly.entity_id
_entity_poly.type
_entity_poly.pdbx_seq_one_letter_code
_entity_poly.pdbx_strand_id
1 'polypeptide(L)'
;MDRAWAAACTLALVLVAPAPLRAYGLLSHLAVVDAAWDGAVVPALERRFPGLSADDLRRAHAFAYGGALFHDMGYYPGGSRALSDLMHYVRTADFLRALAEEARDPDEYAFALGAVAHFLGDSEGHPRGVNRVVPLTFPKLRRKFGDVVTYEQDPTAHLRVEFGFDVVQVARGLYPPEDYRRFIGFEVPVPLLSRAVRRTYGVDLTELLPRPERSVRSFRKFVASLFPKATRVAWAYKKDEIRKAMPGASSARFVYSLSSAAFEKE
;
A
#
# COMPACT_ATOMS: atom_id res chain seq x y z
N MET A 1 -3.43 11.58 45.71
CA MET A 1 -3.39 11.32 44.26
C MET A 1 -1.96 10.93 43.93
N ASP A 2 -1.72 9.63 43.89
CA ASP A 2 -0.40 9.05 44.07
C ASP A 2 0.46 9.24 42.84
N ARG A 3 1.76 9.50 43.06
CA ARG A 3 2.79 9.62 42.01
C ARG A 3 2.82 8.43 41.06
N ALA A 4 2.31 7.27 41.50
CA ALA A 4 2.11 6.08 40.68
C ALA A 4 1.07 6.26 39.56
N TRP A 5 -0.01 7.02 39.80
CA TRP A 5 -1.02 7.32 38.78
C TRP A 5 -0.51 8.29 37.73
N ALA A 6 0.26 9.30 38.14
CA ALA A 6 0.91 10.23 37.21
C ALA A 6 1.93 9.50 36.31
N ALA A 7 2.73 8.58 36.88
CA ALA A 7 3.68 7.77 36.11
C ALA A 7 2.96 6.79 35.15
N ALA A 8 1.87 6.16 35.56
CA ALA A 8 1.06 5.28 34.72
C ALA A 8 0.38 6.04 33.56
N CYS A 9 -0.14 7.24 33.80
CA CYS A 9 -0.70 8.09 32.75
C CYS A 9 0.38 8.58 31.78
N THR A 10 1.60 8.87 32.26
CA THR A 10 2.72 9.29 31.40
C THR A 10 3.22 8.13 30.53
N LEU A 11 3.28 6.90 31.06
CA LEU A 11 3.66 5.71 30.30
C LEU A 11 2.59 5.32 29.25
N ALA A 12 1.31 5.51 29.56
CA ALA A 12 0.21 5.34 28.61
C ALA A 12 0.24 6.40 27.48
N LEU A 13 0.71 7.62 27.76
CA LEU A 13 0.88 8.68 26.76
C LEU A 13 2.09 8.46 25.83
N VAL A 14 3.14 7.77 26.30
CA VAL A 14 4.31 7.41 25.48
C VAL A 14 4.02 6.23 24.55
N LEU A 15 3.12 5.32 24.92
CA LEU A 15 2.65 4.23 24.04
C LEU A 15 1.63 4.66 22.99
N VAL A 16 1.16 5.92 23.04
CA VAL A 16 0.27 6.55 22.04
C VAL A 16 0.99 7.69 21.31
N ALA A 17 2.33 7.69 21.28
CA ALA A 17 3.05 8.58 20.38
C ALA A 17 2.62 8.24 18.94
N PRO A 18 1.89 9.12 18.23
CA PRO A 18 1.53 8.84 16.85
C PRO A 18 2.84 8.75 16.07
N ALA A 19 3.11 7.58 15.52
CA ALA A 19 4.11 7.45 14.47
C ALA A 19 3.81 8.52 13.40
N PRO A 20 4.81 9.07 12.71
CA PRO A 20 4.58 10.03 11.64
C PRO A 20 3.55 9.45 10.66
N LEU A 21 2.36 10.04 10.65
CA LEU A 21 1.22 9.59 9.85
C LEU A 21 1.60 9.75 8.38
N ARG A 22 1.85 8.61 7.73
CA ARG A 22 2.04 8.53 6.28
C ARG A 22 0.67 8.74 5.65
N ALA A 23 0.58 9.64 4.70
CA ALA A 23 -0.60 9.73 3.87
C ALA A 23 -0.43 8.78 2.68
N TYR A 24 -1.53 8.17 2.25
CA TYR A 24 -1.48 6.84 1.64
C TYR A 24 -1.43 6.93 0.12
N GLY A 25 -0.20 6.92 -0.39
CA GLY A 25 0.07 6.54 -1.77
C GLY A 25 0.38 5.05 -1.89
N LEU A 26 0.65 4.62 -3.11
CA LEU A 26 0.93 3.22 -3.44
C LEU A 26 2.09 2.66 -2.62
N LEU A 27 3.16 3.43 -2.39
CA LEU A 27 4.29 2.95 -1.57
C LEU A 27 3.96 2.94 -0.07
N SER A 28 3.02 3.77 0.36
CA SER A 28 2.63 3.87 1.77
C SER A 28 1.85 2.64 2.22
N HIS A 29 1.01 2.05 1.36
CA HIS A 29 0.34 0.77 1.63
C HIS A 29 1.33 -0.37 1.90
N LEU A 30 2.40 -0.43 1.11
CA LEU A 30 3.42 -1.46 1.27
C LEU A 30 4.23 -1.27 2.53
N ALA A 31 4.54 -0.01 2.85
CA ALA A 31 5.18 0.35 4.10
C ALA A 31 4.38 -0.09 5.35
N VAL A 32 3.05 -0.20 5.26
CA VAL A 32 2.24 -0.77 6.35
C VAL A 32 2.45 -2.27 6.45
N VAL A 33 2.51 -2.98 5.32
CA VAL A 33 2.85 -4.41 5.30
C VAL A 33 4.21 -4.63 5.94
N ASP A 34 5.23 -3.88 5.53
CA ASP A 34 6.60 -3.98 6.07
C ASP A 34 6.63 -3.74 7.59
N ALA A 35 5.98 -2.67 8.03
CA ALA A 35 5.93 -2.32 9.46
C ALA A 35 5.20 -3.39 10.30
N ALA A 36 4.24 -4.10 9.70
CA ALA A 36 3.49 -5.16 10.36
C ALA A 36 4.09 -6.56 10.15
N TRP A 37 5.10 -6.71 9.30
CA TRP A 37 5.52 -8.01 8.77
C TRP A 37 5.93 -8.99 9.88
N ASP A 38 7.00 -8.68 10.60
CA ASP A 38 7.53 -9.55 11.66
C ASP A 38 6.63 -9.57 12.90
N GLY A 39 5.93 -8.46 13.18
CA GLY A 39 5.14 -8.29 14.40
C GLY A 39 3.73 -8.86 14.35
N ALA A 40 3.13 -8.99 13.17
CA ALA A 40 1.74 -9.39 13.00
C ALA A 40 1.51 -10.34 11.83
N VAL A 41 2.11 -10.10 10.66
CA VAL A 41 1.82 -10.90 9.46
C VAL A 41 2.45 -12.30 9.54
N VAL A 42 3.75 -12.40 9.83
CA VAL A 42 4.45 -13.67 10.01
C VAL A 42 3.82 -14.51 11.14
N PRO A 43 3.55 -13.95 12.34
CA PRO A 43 2.85 -14.69 13.40
C PRO A 43 1.45 -15.19 13.00
N ALA A 44 0.72 -14.45 12.17
CA ALA A 44 -0.58 -14.88 11.67
C ALA A 44 -0.44 -16.02 10.64
N LEU A 45 0.54 -15.93 9.73
CA LEU A 45 0.86 -16.96 8.77
C LEU A 45 1.25 -18.27 9.46
N GLU A 46 2.21 -18.24 10.39
CA GLU A 46 2.69 -19.42 11.11
C GLU A 46 1.61 -20.08 11.97
N ARG A 47 0.69 -19.27 12.53
CA ARG A 47 -0.43 -19.79 13.33
C ARG A 47 -1.39 -20.64 12.49
N ARG A 48 -1.62 -20.26 11.23
CA ARG A 48 -2.53 -20.99 10.33
C ARG A 48 -1.81 -22.07 9.53
N PHE A 49 -0.57 -21.81 9.15
CA PHE A 49 0.28 -22.69 8.35
C PHE A 49 1.62 -22.86 9.08
N PRO A 50 1.74 -23.83 10.00
CA PRO A 50 2.97 -24.01 10.77
C PRO A 50 4.11 -24.57 9.90
N GLY A 51 5.35 -24.22 10.25
CA GLY A 51 6.55 -24.79 9.61
C GLY A 51 6.98 -24.11 8.31
N LEU A 52 6.62 -22.84 8.09
CA LEU A 52 7.04 -22.08 6.92
C LEU A 52 8.56 -21.87 6.90
N SER A 53 9.16 -22.14 5.76
CA SER A 53 10.56 -21.82 5.52
C SER A 53 10.74 -20.32 5.25
N ALA A 54 11.99 -19.85 5.31
CA ALA A 54 12.32 -18.49 4.88
C ALA A 54 11.95 -18.22 3.41
N ASP A 55 11.94 -19.25 2.56
CA ASP A 55 11.56 -19.14 1.15
C ASP A 55 10.05 -18.98 0.99
N ASP A 56 9.26 -19.67 1.82
CA ASP A 56 7.80 -19.51 1.86
C ASP A 56 7.43 -18.10 2.33
N LEU A 57 8.07 -17.61 3.40
CA LEU A 57 7.84 -16.25 3.89
C LEU A 57 8.22 -15.19 2.85
N ARG A 58 9.31 -15.38 2.11
CA ARG A 58 9.68 -14.47 1.01
C ARG A 58 8.63 -14.44 -0.10
N ARG A 59 8.05 -15.58 -0.48
CA ARG A 59 6.97 -15.63 -1.48
C ARG A 59 5.69 -15.01 -0.93
N ALA A 60 5.28 -15.37 0.28
CA ALA A 60 4.11 -14.81 0.95
C ALA A 60 4.17 -13.27 1.04
N HIS A 61 5.36 -12.70 1.22
CA HIS A 61 5.53 -11.24 1.25
C HIS A 61 5.09 -10.56 -0.05
N ALA A 62 5.44 -11.15 -1.20
CA ALA A 62 5.01 -10.65 -2.50
C ALA A 62 3.48 -10.65 -2.66
N PHE A 63 2.81 -11.66 -2.10
CA PHE A 63 1.35 -11.74 -2.07
C PHE A 63 0.73 -10.72 -1.10
N ALA A 64 1.33 -10.50 0.07
CA ALA A 64 0.90 -9.44 0.98
C ALA A 64 0.99 -8.06 0.34
N TYR A 65 2.06 -7.77 -0.41
CA TYR A 65 2.13 -6.57 -1.24
C TYR A 65 1.01 -6.50 -2.27
N GLY A 66 0.73 -7.60 -2.98
CA GLY A 66 -0.37 -7.64 -3.94
C GLY A 66 -1.71 -7.34 -3.29
N GLY A 67 -1.98 -7.89 -2.11
CA GLY A 67 -3.19 -7.61 -1.33
C GLY A 67 -3.30 -6.14 -0.94
N ALA A 68 -2.18 -5.54 -0.55
CA ALA A 68 -2.09 -4.15 -0.14
C ALA A 68 -2.33 -3.14 -1.29
N LEU A 69 -2.20 -3.59 -2.54
CA LEU A 69 -2.33 -2.73 -3.73
C LEU A 69 -3.58 -3.02 -4.57
N PHE A 70 -4.11 -4.25 -4.51
CA PHE A 70 -5.12 -4.70 -5.47
C PHE A 70 -6.42 -3.89 -5.42
N HIS A 71 -6.77 -3.36 -4.24
CA HIS A 71 -7.97 -2.55 -4.05
C HIS A 71 -7.99 -1.31 -4.96
N ASP A 72 -6.83 -0.70 -5.23
CA ASP A 72 -6.72 0.48 -6.09
C ASP A 72 -6.51 0.17 -7.57
N MET A 73 -6.26 -1.10 -7.91
CA MET A 73 -5.95 -1.52 -9.28
C MET A 73 -6.99 -1.01 -10.29
N GLY A 74 -8.27 -0.97 -9.90
CA GLY A 74 -9.38 -0.53 -10.75
C GLY A 74 -9.34 0.95 -11.16
N TYR A 75 -8.55 1.77 -10.48
CA TYR A 75 -8.35 3.17 -10.83
C TYR A 75 -7.22 3.39 -11.85
N TYR A 76 -6.52 2.33 -12.24
CA TYR A 76 -5.41 2.35 -13.19
C TYR A 76 -5.76 1.69 -14.54
N PRO A 77 -4.97 1.94 -15.61
CA PRO A 77 -5.26 1.40 -16.94
C PRO A 77 -5.38 -0.12 -16.98
N GLY A 78 -6.53 -0.59 -17.47
CA GLY A 78 -6.85 -2.02 -17.59
C GLY A 78 -7.50 -2.63 -16.35
N GLY A 79 -7.69 -1.86 -15.28
CA GLY A 79 -8.46 -2.26 -14.11
C GLY A 79 -9.98 -2.10 -14.29
N SER A 80 -10.73 -2.43 -13.23
CA SER A 80 -12.18 -2.22 -13.14
C SER A 80 -12.51 -1.29 -11.99
N ARG A 81 -12.91 -0.06 -12.31
CA ARG A 81 -13.36 0.93 -11.31
C ARG A 81 -14.51 0.37 -10.46
N ALA A 82 -15.46 -0.32 -11.09
CA ALA A 82 -16.58 -0.93 -10.38
C ALA A 82 -16.12 -1.96 -9.33
N LEU A 83 -15.13 -2.80 -9.67
CA LEU A 83 -14.57 -3.75 -8.72
C LEU A 83 -13.85 -3.04 -7.57
N SER A 84 -13.04 -2.01 -7.85
CA SER A 84 -12.41 -1.19 -6.82
C SER A 84 -13.42 -0.53 -5.91
N ASP A 85 -14.46 0.09 -6.46
CA ASP A 85 -15.50 0.76 -5.68
C ASP A 85 -16.26 -0.23 -4.78
N LEU A 86 -16.53 -1.46 -5.27
CA LEU A 86 -17.12 -2.51 -4.43
C LEU A 86 -16.21 -2.86 -3.25
N MET A 87 -14.94 -3.17 -3.53
CA MET A 87 -13.99 -3.55 -2.49
C MET A 87 -13.76 -2.42 -1.48
N HIS A 88 -13.81 -1.16 -1.92
CA HIS A 88 -13.60 0.01 -1.06
C HIS A 88 -14.82 0.43 -0.24
N TYR A 89 -16.02 0.31 -0.81
CA TYR A 89 -17.20 0.98 -0.24
C TYR A 89 -18.39 0.07 0.03
N VAL A 90 -18.41 -1.16 -0.51
CA VAL A 90 -19.57 -2.05 -0.44
C VAL A 90 -19.17 -3.38 0.18
N ARG A 91 -19.63 -3.62 1.42
CA ARG A 91 -19.36 -4.87 2.14
C ARG A 91 -17.87 -5.22 2.25
N THR A 92 -17.00 -4.20 2.32
CA THR A 92 -15.54 -4.36 2.41
C THR A 92 -15.11 -5.35 3.50
N ALA A 93 -15.68 -5.26 4.70
CA ALA A 93 -15.36 -6.19 5.78
C ALA A 93 -15.75 -7.65 5.45
N ASP A 94 -16.83 -7.87 4.70
CA ASP A 94 -17.20 -9.22 4.25
C ASP A 94 -16.28 -9.72 3.15
N PHE A 95 -15.84 -8.84 2.23
CA PHE A 95 -14.85 -9.18 1.21
C PHE A 95 -13.51 -9.59 1.83
N LEU A 96 -13.00 -8.81 2.79
CA LEU A 96 -11.77 -9.12 3.52
C LEU A 96 -11.90 -10.44 4.29
N ARG A 97 -13.06 -10.68 4.93
CA ARG A 97 -13.35 -11.95 5.59
C ARG A 97 -13.37 -13.11 4.59
N ALA A 98 -14.01 -12.92 3.42
CA ALA A 98 -14.04 -13.92 2.36
C ALA A 98 -12.63 -14.25 1.84
N LEU A 99 -11.76 -13.25 1.64
CA LEU A 99 -10.35 -13.49 1.29
C LEU A 99 -9.65 -14.36 2.33
N ALA A 100 -9.78 -14.02 3.61
CA ALA A 100 -9.14 -14.75 4.70
C ALA A 100 -9.69 -16.17 4.87
N GLU A 101 -11.00 -16.36 4.75
CA GLU A 101 -11.67 -17.66 4.91
C GLU A 101 -11.40 -18.59 3.71
N GLU A 102 -11.42 -18.06 2.48
CA GLU A 102 -11.22 -18.83 1.25
C GLU A 102 -9.74 -19.13 0.96
N ALA A 103 -8.79 -18.53 1.69
CA ALA A 103 -7.35 -18.77 1.52
C ALA A 103 -6.97 -20.23 1.86
N ARG A 104 -6.31 -20.90 0.91
CA ARG A 104 -5.97 -22.33 0.96
C ARG A 104 -4.50 -22.60 1.26
N ASP A 105 -3.65 -21.59 1.10
CA ASP A 105 -2.22 -21.68 1.28
C ASP A 105 -1.67 -20.38 1.91
N PRO A 106 -0.39 -20.36 2.34
CA PRO A 106 0.22 -19.19 2.97
C PRO A 106 0.23 -17.95 2.07
N ASP A 107 0.36 -18.12 0.75
CA ASP A 107 0.45 -17.04 -0.22
C ASP A 107 -0.91 -16.34 -0.36
N GLU A 108 -1.98 -17.10 -0.56
CA GLU A 108 -3.35 -16.60 -0.56
C GLU A 108 -3.73 -15.92 0.76
N TYR A 109 -3.28 -16.47 1.90
CA TYR A 109 -3.56 -15.86 3.20
C TYR A 109 -2.76 -14.58 3.43
N ALA A 110 -1.51 -14.53 2.99
CA ALA A 110 -0.71 -13.31 3.02
C ALA A 110 -1.34 -12.21 2.17
N PHE A 111 -1.87 -12.54 0.98
CA PHE A 111 -2.67 -11.62 0.17
C PHE A 111 -3.87 -11.07 0.95
N ALA A 112 -4.61 -11.92 1.67
CA ALA A 112 -5.73 -11.47 2.50
C ALA A 112 -5.28 -10.51 3.62
N LEU A 113 -4.15 -10.78 4.28
CA LEU A 113 -3.58 -9.90 5.31
C LEU A 113 -3.12 -8.56 4.74
N GLY A 114 -2.53 -8.57 3.53
CA GLY A 114 -2.20 -7.37 2.78
C GLY A 114 -3.43 -6.51 2.46
N ALA A 115 -4.53 -7.14 2.05
CA ALA A 115 -5.81 -6.48 1.81
C ALA A 115 -6.38 -5.83 3.10
N VAL A 116 -6.21 -6.45 4.26
CA VAL A 116 -6.56 -5.84 5.56
C VAL A 116 -5.67 -4.63 5.84
N ALA A 117 -4.37 -4.73 5.58
CA ALA A 117 -3.45 -3.60 5.74
C ALA A 117 -3.83 -2.41 4.86
N HIS A 118 -4.29 -2.66 3.63
CA HIS A 118 -4.83 -1.65 2.75
C HIS A 118 -6.05 -0.95 3.36
N PHE A 119 -7.08 -1.71 3.75
CA PHE A 119 -8.29 -1.18 4.35
C PHE A 119 -8.03 -0.32 5.60
N LEU A 120 -7.15 -0.78 6.49
CA LEU A 120 -6.76 -0.02 7.68
C LEU A 120 -5.98 1.24 7.32
N GLY A 121 -5.09 1.13 6.33
CA GLY A 121 -4.35 2.26 5.78
C GLY A 121 -5.27 3.36 5.28
N ASP A 122 -6.30 3.01 4.53
CA ASP A 122 -7.25 3.98 4.01
C ASP A 122 -8.15 4.58 5.08
N SER A 123 -8.71 3.71 5.93
CA SER A 123 -9.68 4.10 6.95
C SER A 123 -9.09 5.08 7.97
N GLU A 124 -7.81 4.94 8.30
CA GLU A 124 -7.15 5.79 9.28
C GLU A 124 -6.27 6.87 8.63
N GLY A 125 -5.63 6.54 7.51
CA GLY A 125 -4.62 7.36 6.87
C GLY A 125 -5.17 8.52 6.06
N HIS A 126 -6.24 8.30 5.27
CA HIS A 126 -6.83 9.37 4.47
C HIS A 126 -7.43 10.48 5.35
N PRO A 127 -8.28 10.20 6.35
CA PRO A 127 -8.89 11.25 7.17
C PRO A 127 -7.90 12.08 7.98
N ARG A 128 -6.80 11.47 8.41
CA ARG A 128 -5.78 12.09 9.27
C ARG A 128 -4.65 12.74 8.48
N GLY A 129 -4.32 12.20 7.31
CA GLY A 129 -3.22 12.63 6.46
C GLY A 129 -3.70 13.34 5.20
N VAL A 130 -4.11 12.58 4.18
CA VAL A 130 -4.33 13.10 2.82
C VAL A 130 -5.41 14.19 2.82
N ASN A 131 -6.55 13.92 3.47
CA ASN A 131 -7.69 14.83 3.48
C ASN A 131 -7.35 16.18 4.13
N ARG A 132 -6.38 16.20 5.05
CA ARG A 132 -5.91 17.41 5.72
C ARG A 132 -4.83 18.14 4.93
N VAL A 133 -4.01 17.43 4.17
CA VAL A 133 -2.89 18.03 3.40
C VAL A 133 -3.33 18.57 2.05
N VAL A 134 -4.38 18.01 1.43
CA VAL A 134 -4.96 18.56 0.19
C VAL A 134 -5.32 20.05 0.31
N PRO A 135 -6.11 20.51 1.29
CA PRO A 135 -6.44 21.93 1.40
C PRO A 135 -5.23 22.82 1.75
N LEU A 136 -4.20 22.28 2.41
CA LEU A 136 -2.94 23.01 2.63
C LEU A 136 -2.15 23.21 1.33
N THR A 137 -2.18 22.20 0.45
CA THR A 137 -1.46 22.20 -0.82
C THR A 137 -2.20 23.00 -1.90
N PHE A 138 -3.53 23.01 -1.86
CA PHE A 138 -4.39 23.63 -2.88
C PHE A 138 -5.33 24.67 -2.25
N PRO A 139 -4.91 25.95 -2.12
CA PRO A 139 -5.72 26.99 -1.46
C PRO A 139 -7.10 27.23 -2.07
N LYS A 140 -7.28 26.94 -3.37
CA LYS A 140 -8.60 27.00 -4.04
C LYS A 140 -9.56 25.94 -3.48
N LEU A 141 -9.08 24.72 -3.24
CA LEU A 141 -9.89 23.64 -2.65
C LEU A 141 -10.20 23.95 -1.18
N ARG A 142 -9.24 24.49 -0.43
CA ARG A 142 -9.51 24.95 0.95
C ARG A 142 -10.61 26.00 1.02
N ARG A 143 -10.60 26.99 0.13
CA ARG A 143 -11.66 28.00 0.07
C ARG A 143 -13.04 27.41 -0.27
N LYS A 144 -13.08 26.30 -1.02
CA LYS A 144 -14.33 25.67 -1.46
C LYS A 144 -14.89 24.68 -0.44
N PHE A 145 -14.03 23.90 0.21
CA PHE A 145 -14.41 22.72 1.00
C PHE A 145 -13.94 22.75 2.46
N GLY A 146 -13.13 23.74 2.84
CA GLY A 146 -12.61 23.89 4.21
C GLY A 146 -11.29 23.14 4.44
N ASP A 147 -11.04 22.77 5.71
CA ASP A 147 -9.78 22.17 6.16
C ASP A 147 -9.70 20.64 5.98
N VAL A 148 -10.74 20.06 5.36
CA VAL A 148 -10.80 18.63 5.00
C VAL A 148 -11.30 18.55 3.57
N VAL A 149 -10.52 17.93 2.68
CA VAL A 149 -10.92 17.67 1.29
C VAL A 149 -10.79 16.17 1.02
N THR A 150 -11.90 15.48 0.77
CA THR A 150 -11.90 14.02 0.54
C THR A 150 -11.55 13.67 -0.91
N TYR A 151 -11.28 12.38 -1.15
CA TYR A 151 -11.01 11.88 -2.50
C TYR A 151 -12.16 12.18 -3.46
N GLU A 152 -13.42 12.03 -3.03
CA GLU A 152 -14.61 12.26 -3.86
C GLU A 152 -14.75 13.72 -4.30
N GLN A 153 -14.22 14.66 -3.51
CA GLN A 153 -14.28 16.09 -3.81
C GLN A 153 -13.27 16.52 -4.86
N ASP A 154 -12.07 15.93 -4.86
CA ASP A 154 -11.06 16.15 -5.90
C ASP A 154 -10.04 14.98 -5.97
N PRO A 155 -10.31 13.95 -6.79
CA PRO A 155 -9.42 12.79 -6.93
C PRO A 155 -8.02 13.16 -7.45
N THR A 156 -7.92 14.19 -8.30
CA THR A 156 -6.65 14.58 -8.91
C THR A 156 -5.73 15.22 -7.87
N ALA A 157 -6.28 16.07 -7.00
CA ALA A 157 -5.54 16.68 -5.91
C ALA A 157 -5.08 15.63 -4.87
N HIS A 158 -5.92 14.64 -4.58
CA HIS A 158 -5.58 13.49 -3.73
C HIS A 158 -4.36 12.74 -4.26
N LEU A 159 -4.44 12.24 -5.50
CA LEU A 159 -3.36 11.48 -6.13
C LEU A 159 -2.04 12.26 -6.19
N ARG A 160 -2.10 13.60 -6.34
CA ARG A 160 -0.90 14.46 -6.31
C ARG A 160 -0.25 14.54 -4.94
N VAL A 161 -1.06 14.63 -3.89
CA VAL A 161 -0.59 14.69 -2.51
C VAL A 161 0.00 13.34 -2.10
N GLU A 162 -0.69 12.24 -2.39
CA GLU A 162 -0.23 10.86 -2.17
C GLU A 162 1.10 10.58 -2.87
N PHE A 163 1.20 10.92 -4.17
CA PHE A 163 2.46 10.79 -4.89
C PHE A 163 3.58 11.67 -4.30
N GLY A 164 3.22 12.86 -3.78
CA GLY A 164 4.15 13.72 -3.05
C GLY A 164 4.69 13.05 -1.79
N PHE A 165 3.86 12.32 -1.04
CA PHE A 165 4.31 11.55 0.11
C PHE A 165 5.24 10.42 -0.28
N ASP A 166 4.90 9.65 -1.32
CA ASP A 166 5.76 8.59 -1.84
C ASP A 166 7.15 9.15 -2.23
N VAL A 167 7.20 10.32 -2.88
CA VAL A 167 8.46 11.02 -3.20
C VAL A 167 9.26 11.38 -1.95
N VAL A 168 8.61 11.90 -0.91
CA VAL A 168 9.30 12.27 0.35
C VAL A 168 9.82 11.05 1.10
N GLN A 169 9.06 9.97 1.12
CA GLN A 169 9.48 8.71 1.76
C GLN A 169 10.69 8.10 1.05
N VAL A 170 10.67 8.09 -0.30
CA VAL A 170 11.82 7.70 -1.13
C VAL A 170 13.03 8.61 -0.85
N ALA A 171 12.82 9.93 -0.76
CA ALA A 171 13.90 10.89 -0.49
C ALA A 171 14.58 10.67 0.88
N ARG A 172 13.84 10.19 1.87
CA ARG A 172 14.34 9.91 3.23
C ARG A 172 15.03 8.55 3.35
N GLY A 173 15.13 7.78 2.26
CA GLY A 173 15.71 6.43 2.29
C GLY A 173 14.86 5.43 3.08
N LEU A 174 13.58 5.73 3.32
CA LEU A 174 12.67 4.88 4.09
C LEU A 174 12.11 3.72 3.28
N TYR A 175 12.52 3.60 2.00
CA TYR A 175 12.29 2.45 1.14
C TYR A 175 13.65 1.92 0.67
N PRO A 176 14.15 0.80 1.24
CA PRO A 176 15.41 0.21 0.82
C PRO A 176 15.39 -0.20 -0.67
N PRO A 177 16.51 -0.03 -1.40
CA PRO A 177 16.58 -0.42 -2.82
C PRO A 177 16.38 -1.92 -3.10
N GLU A 178 16.57 -2.81 -2.12
CA GLU A 178 16.29 -4.24 -2.28
C GLU A 178 14.79 -4.56 -2.17
N ASP A 179 14.07 -3.85 -1.31
CA ASP A 179 12.61 -3.95 -1.22
C ASP A 179 11.93 -3.42 -2.48
N TYR A 180 12.64 -2.61 -3.27
CA TYR A 180 12.18 -2.20 -4.60
C TYR A 180 12.16 -3.33 -5.65
N ARG A 181 13.02 -4.35 -5.54
CA ARG A 181 12.89 -5.56 -6.38
C ARG A 181 11.71 -6.40 -5.93
N ARG A 182 11.54 -6.56 -4.61
CA ARG A 182 10.36 -7.21 -4.02
C ARG A 182 9.05 -6.47 -4.34
N PHE A 183 9.11 -5.14 -4.46
CA PHE A 183 8.02 -4.24 -4.82
C PHE A 183 7.44 -4.49 -6.21
N ILE A 184 8.28 -4.77 -7.22
CA ILE A 184 7.81 -5.06 -8.59
C ILE A 184 7.34 -6.51 -8.74
N GLY A 185 7.85 -7.39 -7.88
CA GLY A 185 7.48 -8.79 -7.78
C GLY A 185 6.16 -9.07 -7.06
N PHE A 186 5.30 -8.08 -6.77
CA PHE A 186 4.05 -8.36 -6.05
C PHE A 186 3.15 -9.34 -6.82
N GLU A 187 2.52 -10.27 -6.12
CA GLU A 187 1.73 -11.34 -6.71
C GLU A 187 0.25 -11.21 -6.36
N VAL A 188 -0.62 -11.61 -7.30
CA VAL A 188 -2.08 -11.54 -7.14
C VAL A 188 -2.70 -12.92 -7.40
N PRO A 189 -3.31 -13.58 -6.40
CA PRO A 189 -3.93 -14.88 -6.55
C PRO A 189 -5.33 -14.72 -7.17
N VAL A 190 -5.40 -14.64 -8.50
CA VAL A 190 -6.67 -14.55 -9.25
C VAL A 190 -7.69 -15.64 -8.86
N PRO A 191 -7.30 -16.91 -8.58
CA PRO A 191 -8.23 -17.91 -8.08
C PRO A 191 -8.86 -17.56 -6.73
N LEU A 192 -8.11 -16.97 -5.79
CA LEU A 192 -8.65 -16.50 -4.50
C LEU A 192 -9.64 -15.37 -4.72
N LEU A 193 -9.26 -14.37 -5.53
CA LEU A 193 -10.12 -13.23 -5.86
C LEU A 193 -11.45 -13.70 -6.46
N SER A 194 -11.42 -14.67 -7.36
CA SER A 194 -12.62 -15.23 -7.97
C SER A 194 -13.56 -15.84 -6.92
N ARG A 195 -13.03 -16.58 -5.96
CA ARG A 195 -13.82 -17.17 -4.86
C ARG A 195 -14.37 -16.09 -3.93
N ALA A 196 -13.54 -15.13 -3.53
CA ALA A 196 -13.93 -14.07 -2.60
C ALA A 196 -14.96 -13.10 -3.20
N VAL A 197 -14.80 -12.72 -4.47
CA VAL A 197 -15.78 -11.89 -5.20
C VAL A 197 -17.11 -12.61 -5.31
N ARG A 198 -17.11 -13.88 -5.74
CA ARG A 198 -18.34 -14.67 -5.84
C ARG A 198 -19.03 -14.84 -4.50
N ARG A 199 -18.27 -15.14 -3.43
CA ARG A 199 -18.80 -15.30 -2.07
C ARG A 199 -19.41 -14.00 -1.52
N THR A 200 -18.82 -12.85 -1.83
CA THR A 200 -19.22 -11.56 -1.26
C THR A 200 -20.34 -10.89 -2.05
N TYR A 201 -20.23 -10.91 -3.38
CA TYR A 201 -21.08 -10.12 -4.28
C TYR A 201 -22.03 -10.98 -5.13
N GLY A 202 -21.88 -12.30 -5.12
CA GLY A 202 -22.74 -13.22 -5.87
C GLY A 202 -22.55 -13.20 -7.39
N VAL A 203 -21.47 -12.59 -7.87
CA VAL A 203 -21.14 -12.47 -9.31
C VAL A 203 -19.76 -13.06 -9.61
N ASP A 204 -19.53 -13.44 -10.87
CA ASP A 204 -18.22 -13.93 -11.29
C ASP A 204 -17.23 -12.78 -11.44
N LEU A 205 -15.97 -13.01 -11.05
CA LEU A 205 -14.91 -12.00 -11.18
C LEU A 205 -14.79 -11.48 -12.61
N THR A 206 -14.99 -12.34 -13.61
CA THR A 206 -14.92 -11.97 -15.03
C THR A 206 -16.04 -11.06 -15.50
N GLU A 207 -17.15 -10.98 -14.77
CA GLU A 207 -18.21 -10.00 -15.06
C GLU A 207 -17.77 -8.58 -14.68
N LEU A 208 -16.98 -8.44 -13.62
CA LEU A 208 -16.45 -7.17 -13.16
C LEU A 208 -15.07 -6.84 -13.77
N LEU A 209 -14.25 -7.85 -14.04
CA LEU A 209 -12.88 -7.75 -14.56
C LEU A 209 -12.67 -8.80 -15.66
N PRO A 210 -13.02 -8.52 -16.92
CA PRO A 210 -13.09 -9.54 -17.99
C PRO A 210 -11.79 -10.29 -18.32
N ARG A 211 -10.62 -9.74 -17.98
CA ARG A 211 -9.31 -10.36 -18.25
C ARG A 211 -8.37 -10.20 -17.05
N PRO A 212 -8.66 -10.85 -15.91
CA PRO A 212 -7.98 -10.59 -14.64
C PRO A 212 -6.45 -10.66 -14.72
N GLU A 213 -5.91 -11.69 -15.36
CA GLU A 213 -4.47 -11.92 -15.47
C GLU A 213 -3.80 -10.83 -16.32
N ARG A 214 -4.48 -10.37 -17.38
CA ARG A 214 -3.99 -9.26 -18.22
C ARG A 214 -4.04 -7.95 -17.44
N SER A 215 -5.09 -7.72 -16.66
CA SER A 215 -5.26 -6.53 -15.82
C SER A 215 -4.17 -6.46 -14.75
N VAL A 216 -3.91 -7.56 -14.04
CA VAL A 216 -2.82 -7.68 -13.06
C VAL A 216 -1.47 -7.38 -13.72
N ARG A 217 -1.19 -7.97 -14.90
CA ARG A 217 0.06 -7.71 -15.63
C ARG A 217 0.20 -6.23 -16.03
N SER A 218 -0.88 -5.62 -16.52
CA SER A 218 -0.91 -4.19 -16.87
C SER A 218 -0.61 -3.32 -15.65
N PHE A 219 -1.23 -3.66 -14.52
CA PHE A 219 -1.03 -2.95 -13.26
C PHE A 219 0.41 -3.09 -12.74
N ARG A 220 0.99 -4.30 -12.73
CA ARG A 220 2.41 -4.51 -12.41
C ARG A 220 3.33 -3.65 -13.27
N LYS A 221 3.09 -3.58 -14.59
CA LYS A 221 3.86 -2.71 -15.51
C LYS A 221 3.70 -1.22 -15.17
N PHE A 222 2.50 -0.80 -14.81
CA PHE A 222 2.24 0.57 -14.40
C PHE A 222 3.00 0.92 -13.11
N VAL A 223 2.87 0.09 -12.07
CA VAL A 223 3.54 0.26 -10.76
C VAL A 223 5.07 0.26 -10.92
N ALA A 224 5.61 -0.66 -11.73
CA ALA A 224 7.04 -0.71 -12.06
C ALA A 224 7.55 0.58 -12.72
N SER A 225 6.67 1.33 -13.40
CA SER A 225 7.00 2.61 -14.01
C SER A 225 6.95 3.80 -13.04
N LEU A 226 6.27 3.68 -11.89
CA LEU A 226 6.03 4.78 -10.97
C LEU A 226 7.24 5.11 -10.11
N PHE A 227 7.91 4.10 -9.55
CA PHE A 227 9.03 4.34 -8.65
C PHE A 227 10.27 4.95 -9.32
N PRO A 228 10.65 4.60 -10.57
CA PRO A 228 11.70 5.32 -11.29
C PRO A 228 11.36 6.80 -11.48
N LYS A 229 10.06 7.13 -11.62
CA LYS A 229 9.61 8.53 -11.68
C LYS A 229 9.69 9.18 -10.31
N ALA A 230 9.24 8.51 -9.24
CA ALA A 230 9.30 9.03 -7.88
C ALA A 230 10.74 9.30 -7.43
N THR A 231 11.67 8.37 -7.66
CA THR A 231 13.11 8.54 -7.36
C THR A 231 13.74 9.68 -8.17
N ARG A 232 13.38 9.84 -9.45
CA ARG A 232 13.86 10.95 -10.29
C ARG A 232 13.37 12.30 -9.77
N VAL A 233 12.09 12.41 -9.42
CA VAL A 233 11.50 13.62 -8.85
C VAL A 233 12.10 13.91 -7.47
N ALA A 234 12.23 12.91 -6.61
CA ALA A 234 12.88 13.02 -5.31
C ALA A 234 14.30 13.57 -5.46
N TRP A 235 15.11 13.01 -6.36
CA TRP A 235 16.47 13.49 -6.60
C TRP A 235 16.50 14.94 -7.10
N ALA A 236 15.60 15.31 -8.01
CA ALA A 236 15.56 16.65 -8.58
C ALA A 236 15.22 17.73 -7.53
N TYR A 237 14.29 17.44 -6.61
CA TYR A 237 13.76 18.46 -5.67
C TYR A 237 14.30 18.33 -4.24
N LYS A 238 14.82 17.17 -3.84
CA LYS A 238 15.21 16.84 -2.45
C LYS A 238 16.64 16.33 -2.33
N LYS A 239 17.52 16.65 -3.29
CA LYS A 239 18.92 16.18 -3.36
C LYS A 239 19.70 16.33 -2.04
N ASP A 240 19.57 17.46 -1.37
CA ASP A 240 20.33 17.72 -0.14
C ASP A 240 19.81 16.89 1.04
N GLU A 241 18.49 16.68 1.13
CA GLU A 241 17.88 15.76 2.11
C GLU A 241 18.33 14.32 1.84
N ILE A 242 18.32 13.90 0.58
CA ILE A 242 18.79 12.57 0.17
C ILE A 242 20.26 12.36 0.54
N ARG A 243 21.13 13.35 0.29
CA ARG A 243 22.56 13.25 0.65
C ARG A 243 22.80 13.21 2.15
N LYS A 244 21.92 13.85 2.95
CA LYS A 244 21.96 13.76 4.41
C LYS A 244 21.52 12.39 4.90
N ALA A 245 20.44 11.83 4.33
CA ALA A 245 19.94 10.51 4.68
C ALA A 245 20.83 9.36 4.19
N MET A 246 21.45 9.54 3.01
CA MET A 246 22.32 8.57 2.35
C MET A 246 23.65 9.23 1.94
N PRO A 247 24.63 9.32 2.86
CA PRO A 247 25.96 9.87 2.55
C PRO A 247 26.60 9.12 1.37
N GLY A 248 27.06 9.86 0.36
CA GLY A 248 27.65 9.29 -0.87
C GLY A 248 26.64 8.95 -1.98
N ALA A 249 25.35 9.26 -1.81
CA ALA A 249 24.36 9.10 -2.86
C ALA A 249 24.70 9.93 -4.12
N SER A 250 24.52 9.32 -5.28
CA SER A 250 24.61 9.95 -6.61
C SER A 250 23.34 9.69 -7.40
N SER A 251 23.05 10.50 -8.42
CA SER A 251 21.85 10.31 -9.25
C SER A 251 21.84 8.93 -9.90
N ALA A 252 22.99 8.44 -10.35
CA ALA A 252 23.14 7.14 -10.98
C ALA A 252 22.88 5.96 -10.02
N ARG A 253 23.11 6.15 -8.71
CA ARG A 253 22.84 5.12 -7.68
C ARG A 253 21.46 5.24 -7.06
N PHE A 254 20.89 6.44 -7.05
CA PHE A 254 19.61 6.74 -6.39
C PHE A 254 18.41 6.66 -7.34
N VAL A 255 18.57 7.13 -8.59
CA VAL A 255 17.51 7.02 -9.60
C VAL A 255 17.50 5.58 -10.09
N TYR A 256 16.56 4.81 -9.58
CA TYR A 256 16.40 3.42 -9.97
C TYR A 256 15.96 3.37 -11.45
N SER A 257 16.60 2.54 -12.26
CA SER A 257 16.10 2.18 -13.59
C SER A 257 15.97 0.67 -13.70
N LEU A 258 14.76 0.20 -13.98
CA LEU A 258 14.46 -1.19 -14.27
C LEU A 258 14.21 -1.26 -15.78
N SER A 259 14.98 -2.08 -16.50
CA SER A 259 14.76 -2.28 -17.93
C SER A 259 13.55 -3.20 -18.14
N SER A 260 12.83 -3.04 -19.24
CA SER A 260 11.68 -3.91 -19.57
C SER A 260 12.06 -5.40 -19.63
N ALA A 261 13.31 -5.72 -19.97
CA ALA A 261 13.83 -7.07 -20.01
C ALA A 261 14.12 -7.66 -18.61
N ALA A 262 14.39 -6.83 -17.60
CA ALA A 262 14.49 -7.25 -16.21
C ALA A 262 13.09 -7.46 -15.60
N PHE A 263 12.09 -6.66 -16.00
CA PHE A 263 10.70 -6.84 -15.57
C PHE A 263 10.08 -8.16 -16.03
N GLU A 264 10.37 -8.64 -17.25
CA GLU A 264 9.80 -9.91 -17.75
C GLU A 264 10.53 -11.16 -17.19
N LYS A 265 11.62 -10.98 -16.42
CA LYS A 265 12.35 -12.07 -15.74
C LYS A 265 11.93 -12.23 -14.27
N GLU A 266 11.25 -11.23 -13.70
CA GLU A 266 10.63 -11.26 -12.37
C GLU A 266 9.13 -11.56 -12.50
#